data_AF-A0A837ISB1-F1
#
_entry.id   AF-A0A837ISB1-F1
#
_cell.length_a   1.000
_cell.length_b   1.000
_cell.length_c   1.000
_cell.angle_alpha   90.00
_cell.angle_beta   90.00
_cell.angle_gamma   90.00
#
_symmetry.space_group_name_H-M   'P 1'
#
loop_
_entity.id
_entity.type
_entity.pdbx_description
1 polymer ?
#
loop_
_entity_poly.entity_id
_entity_poly.type
_entity_poly.pdbx_seq_one_letter_code
_entity_poly.pdbx_strand_id
1 'polypeptide(L)'
;MLREHLQKIFIEESDSKKFWIVNNFLAIVIIASVVLVLLETNPALHERYQGIFTLLEYLIGAVFTIEYLIYIYLAPSKRAYIFSFYGIIDLLAILPTFLALANLQFLKTLRIVRLLRLFRLFRLLKILRVIKHRYGREKAARELLKINLQIYFVAFILLTIVFSIILFHIEEGVPGTQIRTIQDAMWSVMSALSSVGFGNAFPASFVGKLFLGFVMIVGVGFLSFAILTLGRFFQMLIFGEEIAQELEEFKSSKRRFAKKHRHLLEEEKHR
;
A
#
# COMPACT_ATOMS: atom_id res chain seq x y z
N MET A 1 -13.11 28.09 10.66
CA MET A 1 -12.47 28.33 9.35
C MET A 1 -11.28 27.42 9.03
N LEU A 2 -10.07 27.58 9.59
CA LEU A 2 -8.90 26.75 9.18
C LEU A 2 -9.09 25.24 9.44
N ARG A 3 -9.60 24.88 10.62
CA ARG A 3 -9.91 23.48 10.99
C ARG A 3 -10.95 22.84 10.08
N GLU A 4 -12.02 23.56 9.74
CA GLU A 4 -13.06 23.09 8.82
C GLU A 4 -12.52 22.94 7.39
N HIS A 5 -11.67 23.86 6.93
CA HIS A 5 -11.03 23.77 5.61
C HIS A 5 -10.09 22.57 5.51
N LEU A 6 -9.32 22.30 6.56
CA LEU A 6 -8.45 21.13 6.66
C LEU A 6 -9.25 19.83 6.82
N GLN A 7 -10.35 19.84 7.59
CA GLN A 7 -11.27 18.70 7.69
C GLN A 7 -11.82 18.37 6.31
N LYS A 8 -12.22 19.37 5.51
CA LYS A 8 -12.69 19.16 4.14
C LYS A 8 -11.64 18.55 3.21
N ILE A 9 -10.38 18.95 3.35
CA ILE A 9 -9.28 18.46 2.50
C ILE A 9 -8.79 17.06 2.91
N PHE A 10 -8.84 16.71 4.20
CA PHE A 10 -8.22 15.48 4.74
C PHE A 10 -9.21 14.42 5.24
N ILE A 11 -10.46 14.77 5.60
CA ILE A 11 -11.40 13.89 6.32
C ILE A 11 -12.82 13.86 5.70
N GLU A 12 -13.39 15.01 5.33
CA GLU A 12 -14.80 15.20 4.98
C GLU A 12 -14.99 15.99 3.68
N GLU A 13 -14.84 15.34 2.52
CA GLU A 13 -15.55 15.63 1.25
C GLU A 13 -14.82 14.94 0.09
N SER A 14 -15.33 13.79 -0.37
CA SER A 14 -14.84 13.07 -1.56
C SER A 14 -15.11 13.79 -2.90
N ASP A 15 -15.91 14.86 -2.88
CA ASP A 15 -16.26 15.68 -4.05
C ASP A 15 -15.29 16.84 -4.30
N SER A 16 -14.39 17.15 -3.37
CA SER A 16 -13.44 18.25 -3.55
C SER A 16 -12.22 17.78 -4.35
N LYS A 17 -11.96 18.41 -5.51
CA LYS A 17 -10.74 18.18 -6.31
C LYS A 17 -9.46 18.28 -5.48
N LYS A 18 -9.45 19.12 -4.43
CA LYS A 18 -8.31 19.30 -3.52
C LYS A 18 -8.00 18.06 -2.68
N PHE A 19 -9.03 17.32 -2.25
CA PHE A 19 -8.85 16.06 -1.51
C PHE A 19 -8.10 15.02 -2.35
N TRP A 20 -8.49 14.87 -3.63
CA TRP A 20 -7.85 13.93 -4.55
C TRP A 20 -6.42 14.32 -4.89
N ILE A 21 -6.14 15.62 -5.10
CA ILE A 21 -4.78 16.12 -5.35
C ILE A 21 -3.88 15.79 -4.16
N VAL A 22 -4.31 16.08 -2.93
CA VAL A 22 -3.50 15.82 -1.73
C VAL A 22 -3.27 14.33 -1.52
N ASN A 23 -4.31 13.49 -1.63
CA ASN A 23 -4.15 12.05 -1.45
C ASN A 23 -3.29 11.40 -2.54
N ASN A 24 -3.40 11.84 -3.80
CA ASN A 24 -2.54 11.36 -4.88
C ASN A 24 -1.10 11.82 -4.68
N PHE A 25 -0.88 13.07 -4.28
CA PHE A 25 0.44 13.58 -3.93
C PHE A 25 1.07 12.75 -2.80
N LEU A 26 0.34 12.49 -1.72
CA LEU A 26 0.82 11.66 -0.61
C LEU A 26 1.15 10.23 -1.07
N ALA A 27 0.33 9.63 -1.94
CA ALA A 27 0.62 8.31 -2.51
C ALA A 27 1.91 8.31 -3.34
N ILE A 28 2.13 9.33 -4.17
CA ILE A 28 3.36 9.49 -4.96
C ILE A 28 4.58 9.65 -4.02
N VAL A 29 4.45 10.45 -2.97
CA VAL A 29 5.52 10.64 -1.97
C VAL A 29 5.83 9.34 -1.23
N ILE A 30 4.84 8.52 -0.90
CA ILE A 30 5.05 7.19 -0.32
C ILE A 30 5.85 6.30 -1.27
N ILE A 31 5.46 6.21 -2.54
CA ILE A 31 6.18 5.41 -3.54
C ILE A 31 7.61 5.92 -3.72
N ALA A 32 7.78 7.24 -3.85
CA ALA A 32 9.09 7.87 -3.97
C ALA A 32 9.98 7.56 -2.75
N SER A 33 9.42 7.56 -1.54
CA SER A 33 10.16 7.21 -0.31
C SER A 33 10.68 5.79 -0.32
N VAL A 34 9.96 4.88 -0.97
CA VAL A 34 10.32 3.46 -1.03
C VAL A 34 11.39 3.25 -2.06
N VAL A 35 11.22 3.82 -3.25
CA VAL A 35 12.27 3.82 -4.29
C VAL A 35 13.55 4.43 -3.75
N LEU A 36 13.47 5.50 -2.98
CA LEU A 36 14.63 6.11 -2.32
C LEU A 36 15.36 5.12 -1.40
N VAL A 37 14.63 4.38 -0.55
CA VAL A 37 15.22 3.37 0.33
C VAL A 37 15.90 2.25 -0.47
N LEU A 38 15.29 1.81 -1.57
CA LEU A 38 15.87 0.79 -2.45
C LEU A 38 17.17 1.26 -3.10
N LEU A 39 17.19 2.51 -3.57
CA LEU A 39 18.38 3.12 -4.17
C LEU A 39 19.48 3.36 -3.12
N GLU A 40 19.12 3.82 -1.92
CA GLU A 40 20.08 4.05 -0.81
C GLU A 40 20.72 2.74 -0.34
N THR A 41 20.03 1.60 -0.51
CA THR A 41 20.56 0.28 -0.12
C THR A 41 21.69 -0.19 -1.05
N ASN A 42 21.83 0.38 -2.25
CA ASN A 42 22.95 0.08 -3.14
C ASN A 42 24.24 0.77 -2.63
N PRO A 43 25.31 0.02 -2.29
CA PRO A 43 26.54 0.62 -1.76
C PRO A 43 27.17 1.65 -2.70
N ALA A 44 27.21 1.36 -4.02
CA ALA A 44 27.82 2.23 -5.02
C ALA A 44 27.05 3.54 -5.21
N LEU A 45 25.71 3.49 -5.13
CA LEU A 45 24.89 4.70 -5.18
C LEU A 45 24.95 5.48 -3.86
N HIS A 46 24.97 4.77 -2.73
CA HIS A 46 25.02 5.39 -1.41
C HIS A 46 26.26 6.25 -1.24
N GLU A 47 27.44 5.74 -1.60
CA GLU A 47 28.70 6.48 -1.51
C GLU A 47 28.72 7.72 -2.41
N ARG A 48 28.16 7.61 -3.62
CA ARG A 48 28.18 8.71 -4.61
C ARG A 48 27.14 9.80 -4.35
N TYR A 49 25.97 9.45 -3.82
CA TYR A 49 24.82 10.35 -3.70
C TYR A 49 24.30 10.52 -2.27
N GLN A 50 25.12 10.22 -1.26
CA GLN A 50 24.74 10.28 0.15
C GLN A 50 24.05 11.59 0.55
N GLY A 51 24.56 12.73 0.10
CA GLY A 51 24.00 14.05 0.40
C GLY A 51 22.59 14.24 -0.17
N ILE A 52 22.35 13.79 -1.41
CA ILE A 52 21.04 13.84 -2.07
C ILE A 52 20.05 12.93 -1.36
N PHE A 53 20.45 11.70 -1.02
CA PHE A 53 19.58 10.78 -0.27
C PHE A 53 19.20 11.35 1.09
N THR A 54 20.15 11.98 1.78
CA THR A 54 19.92 12.60 3.08
C THR A 54 18.94 13.78 2.97
N LEU A 55 19.12 14.65 1.97
CA LEU A 55 18.21 15.77 1.70
C LEU A 55 16.79 15.29 1.40
N LEU A 56 16.65 14.32 0.50
CA LEU A 56 15.36 13.77 0.11
C LEU A 56 14.66 13.06 1.28
N GLU A 57 15.41 12.34 2.12
CA GLU A 57 14.90 11.72 3.35
C GLU A 57 14.33 12.76 4.31
N TYR A 58 15.00 13.91 4.50
CA TYR A 58 14.49 15.00 5.33
C TYR A 58 13.27 15.69 4.71
N LEU A 59 13.25 15.92 3.40
CA LEU A 59 12.09 16.50 2.72
C LEU A 59 10.86 15.60 2.83
N ILE A 60 11.02 14.31 2.57
CA ILE A 60 9.94 13.32 2.68
C ILE A 60 9.47 13.20 4.13
N GLY A 61 10.40 13.14 5.09
CA GLY A 61 10.08 13.11 6.50
C GLY A 61 9.34 14.36 6.97
N ALA A 62 9.70 15.54 6.45
CA ALA A 62 8.98 16.79 6.73
C ALA A 62 7.54 16.74 6.20
N VAL A 63 7.31 16.26 4.98
CA VAL A 63 5.95 16.08 4.43
C VAL A 63 5.11 15.17 5.32
N PHE A 64 5.64 14.01 5.74
CA PHE A 64 4.91 13.09 6.62
C PHE A 64 4.71 13.62 8.04
N THR A 65 5.63 14.46 8.53
CA THR A 65 5.49 15.13 9.82
C THR A 65 4.35 16.14 9.76
N ILE A 66 4.30 16.97 8.72
CA ILE A 66 3.21 17.93 8.50
C ILE A 66 1.88 17.19 8.40
N GLU A 67 1.82 16.11 7.62
CA GLU A 67 0.62 15.27 7.52
C GLU A 67 0.17 14.73 8.89
N TYR A 68 1.09 14.19 9.69
CA TYR A 68 0.78 13.66 11.02
C TYR A 68 0.25 14.74 11.98
N LEU A 69 0.87 15.93 11.96
CA LEU A 69 0.41 17.06 12.77
C LEU A 69 -0.97 17.56 12.36
N ILE A 70 -1.26 17.60 11.05
CA ILE A 70 -2.60 17.92 10.54
C ILE A 70 -3.60 16.91 11.07
N TYR A 71 -3.34 15.61 10.98
CA TYR A 71 -4.28 14.61 11.48
C TYR A 71 -4.49 14.68 13.01
N ILE A 72 -3.44 14.93 13.80
CA ILE A 72 -3.59 15.17 15.25
C ILE A 72 -4.45 16.41 15.51
N TYR A 73 -4.27 17.48 14.73
CA TYR A 73 -5.03 18.72 14.89
C TYR A 73 -6.52 18.53 14.54
N LEU A 74 -6.82 17.71 13.53
CA LEU A 74 -8.20 17.45 13.10
C LEU A 74 -8.91 16.41 13.96
N ALA A 75 -8.17 15.51 14.63
CA ALA A 75 -8.74 14.44 15.44
C ALA A 75 -9.62 15.00 16.59
N PRO A 76 -10.78 14.36 16.88
CA PRO A 76 -11.64 14.75 18.00
C PRO A 76 -10.93 14.67 19.36
N SER A 77 -10.10 13.63 19.54
CA SER A 77 -9.22 13.46 20.69
C SER A 77 -7.80 13.17 20.22
N LYS A 78 -6.87 14.08 20.54
CA LYS A 78 -5.44 13.99 20.14
C LYS A 78 -4.80 12.69 20.64
N ARG A 79 -5.04 12.34 21.91
CA ARG A 79 -4.50 11.12 22.53
C ARG A 79 -5.08 9.87 21.87
N ALA A 80 -6.38 9.84 21.63
CA ALA A 80 -7.01 8.70 20.96
C ALA A 80 -6.43 8.47 19.56
N TYR A 81 -6.11 9.54 18.82
CA TYR A 81 -5.48 9.40 17.51
C TYR A 81 -4.03 8.91 17.60
N ILE A 82 -3.20 9.49 18.48
CA ILE A 82 -1.79 9.10 18.65
C ILE A 82 -1.66 7.60 18.97
N PHE A 83 -2.55 7.07 19.82
CA PHE A 83 -2.57 5.64 20.19
C PHE A 83 -3.45 4.78 19.26
N SER A 84 -3.97 5.32 18.17
CA SER A 84 -4.71 4.53 17.17
C SER A 84 -3.75 3.78 16.25
N PHE A 85 -4.23 2.70 15.61
CA PHE A 85 -3.45 1.94 14.62
C PHE A 85 -2.83 2.84 13.54
N TYR A 86 -3.62 3.77 13.01
CA TYR A 86 -3.16 4.72 11.99
C TYR A 86 -2.18 5.76 12.52
N GLY A 87 -2.37 6.24 13.76
CA GLY A 87 -1.45 7.18 14.41
C GLY A 87 -0.11 6.56 14.75
N ILE A 88 -0.08 5.28 15.15
CA ILE A 88 1.14 4.52 15.37
C ILE A 88 1.91 4.35 14.05
N ILE A 89 1.22 4.01 12.95
CA ILE A 89 1.85 3.91 11.62
C ILE A 89 2.50 5.25 11.22
N ASP A 90 1.80 6.37 11.42
CA ASP A 90 2.36 7.69 11.10
C ASP A 90 3.57 8.04 11.96
N LEU A 91 3.53 7.71 13.25
CA LEU A 91 4.64 7.93 14.15
C LEU A 91 5.87 7.09 13.72
N LEU A 92 5.67 5.81 13.40
CA LEU A 92 6.72 4.93 12.90
C LEU A 92 7.29 5.41 11.55
N ALA A 93 6.46 6.03 10.71
CA ALA A 93 6.89 6.56 9.41
C ALA A 93 7.81 7.79 9.52
N ILE A 94 7.65 8.62 10.55
CA ILE A 94 8.48 9.83 10.79
C ILE A 94 9.66 9.57 11.73
N LEU A 95 9.55 8.55 12.59
CA LEU A 95 10.54 8.23 13.62
C LEU A 95 11.99 8.12 13.07
N PRO A 96 12.26 7.42 11.95
CA PRO A 96 13.62 7.30 11.43
C PRO A 96 14.25 8.66 11.05
N THR A 97 13.44 9.59 10.52
CA THR A 97 13.90 10.93 10.14
C THR A 97 14.27 11.76 11.37
N PHE A 98 13.44 11.70 12.42
CA PHE A 98 13.73 12.40 13.68
C PHE A 98 14.97 11.83 14.38
N LEU A 99 15.13 10.51 14.38
CA LEU A 99 16.34 9.87 14.93
C LEU A 99 17.60 10.26 14.14
N ALA A 100 17.49 10.39 12.82
CA ALA A 100 18.59 10.87 11.99
C ALA A 100 18.91 12.35 12.25
N LEU A 101 17.90 13.20 12.47
CA LEU A 101 18.05 14.64 12.73
C LEU A 101 18.64 14.92 14.12
N ALA A 102 18.30 14.11 15.12
CA ALA A 102 18.87 14.20 16.47
C ALA A 102 20.39 13.96 16.52
N ASN A 103 21.02 13.65 15.37
CA ASN A 103 22.45 13.51 15.15
C ASN A 103 23.11 12.69 16.27
N LEU A 104 22.45 11.60 16.67
CA LEU A 104 22.98 10.61 17.61
C LEU A 104 24.10 9.84 16.90
N GLN A 105 25.24 10.51 16.67
CA GLN A 105 26.40 9.97 15.99
C GLN A 105 26.95 8.73 16.70
N PHE A 106 26.76 8.66 18.03
CA PHE A 106 27.09 7.48 18.84
C PHE A 106 26.31 6.22 18.42
N LEU A 107 25.09 6.38 17.86
CA LEU A 107 24.28 5.25 17.41
C LEU A 107 24.59 4.83 15.96
N LYS A 108 25.22 5.70 15.13
CA LYS A 108 25.54 5.37 13.71
C LYS A 108 26.45 4.15 13.57
N THR A 109 27.28 3.89 14.58
CA THR A 109 28.16 2.72 14.66
C THR A 109 27.44 1.45 15.12
N LEU A 110 26.26 1.60 15.73
CA LEU A 110 25.47 0.47 16.21
C LEU A 110 24.67 -0.15 15.06
N ARG A 111 24.75 -1.47 14.94
CA ARG A 111 23.95 -2.29 14.01
C ARG A 111 22.45 -1.93 14.05
N ILE A 112 21.96 -1.51 15.21
CA ILE A 112 20.61 -1.01 15.45
C ILE A 112 20.25 0.16 14.52
N VAL A 113 21.10 1.16 14.29
CA VAL A 113 20.76 2.29 13.40
C VAL A 113 20.64 1.87 11.94
N ARG A 114 21.38 0.83 11.53
CA ARG A 114 21.23 0.23 10.20
C ARG A 114 19.85 -0.44 10.07
N LEU A 115 19.39 -1.13 11.11
CA LEU A 115 18.05 -1.74 11.18
C LEU A 115 16.94 -0.69 11.29
N LEU A 116 17.16 0.44 11.98
CA LEU A 116 16.19 1.53 12.09
C LEU A 116 15.87 2.17 10.73
N ARG A 117 16.76 2.08 9.74
CA ARG A 117 16.45 2.53 8.36
C ARG A 117 15.35 1.68 7.73
N LEU A 118 15.22 0.42 8.12
CA LEU A 118 14.17 -0.49 7.63
C LEU A 118 12.79 -0.08 8.12
N PHE A 119 12.70 0.60 9.28
CA PHE A 119 11.43 1.15 9.76
C PHE A 119 10.86 2.24 8.84
N ARG A 120 11.67 2.85 7.97
CA ARG A 120 11.16 3.76 6.93
C ARG A 120 10.18 3.03 5.99
N LEU A 121 10.29 1.72 5.85
CA LEU A 121 9.36 0.92 5.05
C LEU A 121 7.96 0.87 5.65
N PHE A 122 7.79 1.14 6.96
CA PHE A 122 6.45 1.32 7.53
C PHE A 122 5.69 2.51 6.92
N ARG A 123 6.37 3.46 6.25
CA ARG A 123 5.72 4.49 5.42
C ARG A 123 4.78 3.88 4.37
N LEU A 124 5.09 2.67 3.87
CA LEU A 124 4.20 1.95 2.95
C LEU A 124 2.85 1.61 3.57
N LEU A 125 2.80 1.32 4.87
CA LEU A 125 1.54 1.01 5.55
C LEU A 125 0.56 2.20 5.53
N LYS A 126 1.05 3.42 5.29
CA LYS A 126 0.19 4.61 5.10
C LYS A 126 -0.70 4.49 3.87
N ILE A 127 -0.34 3.67 2.87
CA ILE A 127 -1.21 3.35 1.74
C ILE A 127 -2.54 2.76 2.20
N LEU A 128 -2.56 1.99 3.30
CA LEU A 128 -3.76 1.34 3.82
C LEU A 128 -4.81 2.36 4.25
N ARG A 129 -4.37 3.55 4.66
CA ARG A 129 -5.25 4.68 4.97
C ARG A 129 -5.83 5.30 3.71
N VAL A 130 -4.99 5.54 2.70
CA VAL A 130 -5.44 6.05 1.39
C VAL A 130 -6.48 5.11 0.79
N ILE A 131 -6.26 3.81 0.94
CA ILE A 131 -7.21 2.74 0.59
C ILE A 131 -8.48 2.90 1.43
N LYS A 132 -8.41 2.83 2.77
CA LYS A 132 -9.61 2.94 3.60
C LYS A 132 -10.47 4.17 3.29
N HIS A 133 -9.86 5.34 3.05
CA HIS A 133 -10.62 6.55 2.71
C HIS A 133 -11.31 6.48 1.34
N ARG A 134 -10.68 5.85 0.34
CA ARG A 134 -11.34 5.61 -0.96
C ARG A 134 -12.49 4.60 -0.84
N TYR A 135 -12.34 3.56 -0.02
CA TYR A 135 -13.28 2.43 0.03
C TYR A 135 -14.42 2.58 1.05
N GLY A 136 -14.25 3.39 2.10
CA GLY A 136 -15.26 3.57 3.14
C GLY A 136 -16.58 4.20 2.65
N ARG A 137 -16.66 4.70 1.40
CA ARG A 137 -17.83 5.44 0.92
C ARG A 137 -18.35 5.09 -0.49
N GLU A 138 -17.59 4.40 -1.36
CA GLU A 138 -18.10 4.06 -2.70
C GLU A 138 -18.66 2.63 -2.79
N LYS A 139 -20.00 2.52 -2.71
CA LYS A 139 -20.73 1.39 -3.31
C LYS A 139 -20.66 1.52 -4.84
N ALA A 140 -19.60 1.06 -5.49
CA ALA A 140 -19.63 0.92 -6.96
C ALA A 140 -18.60 -0.08 -7.49
N ALA A 141 -19.09 -1.20 -7.99
CA ALA A 141 -18.33 -2.29 -8.59
C ALA A 141 -17.49 -1.92 -9.84
N ARG A 142 -17.53 -0.65 -10.29
CA ARG A 142 -16.83 -0.15 -11.49
C ARG A 142 -15.47 0.51 -11.20
N GLU A 143 -15.29 1.16 -10.05
CA GLU A 143 -13.99 1.69 -9.59
C GLU A 143 -13.08 0.60 -8.98
N LEU A 144 -13.67 -0.54 -8.58
CA LEU A 144 -12.93 -1.67 -8.00
C LEU A 144 -11.79 -2.19 -8.90
N LEU A 145 -11.91 -2.09 -10.23
CA LEU A 145 -10.90 -2.61 -11.16
C LEU A 145 -9.58 -1.81 -11.17
N LYS A 146 -9.66 -0.48 -11.25
CA LYS A 146 -8.46 0.39 -11.25
C LYS A 146 -7.79 0.40 -9.87
N ILE A 147 -8.59 0.34 -8.81
CA ILE A 147 -8.10 0.48 -7.44
C ILE A 147 -7.59 -0.87 -6.89
N ASN A 148 -8.17 -2.02 -7.26
CA ASN A 148 -7.62 -3.33 -6.90
C ASN A 148 -6.18 -3.52 -7.38
N LEU A 149 -5.88 -3.05 -8.59
CA LEU A 149 -4.55 -3.20 -9.15
C LEU A 149 -3.51 -2.33 -8.43
N GLN A 150 -3.87 -1.10 -8.03
CA GLN A 150 -2.99 -0.24 -7.22
C GLN A 150 -2.70 -0.85 -5.84
N ILE A 151 -3.72 -1.34 -5.15
CA ILE A 151 -3.56 -2.01 -3.85
C ILE A 151 -2.67 -3.23 -3.99
N TYR A 152 -2.94 -4.04 -5.02
CA TYR A 152 -2.17 -5.22 -5.34
C TYR A 152 -0.69 -4.86 -5.54
N PHE A 153 -0.37 -3.86 -6.36
CA PHE A 153 1.01 -3.45 -6.60
C PHE A 153 1.70 -2.97 -5.33
N VAL A 154 1.01 -2.18 -4.50
CA VAL A 154 1.61 -1.70 -3.25
C VAL A 154 1.81 -2.85 -2.25
N ALA A 155 0.84 -3.74 -2.11
CA ALA A 155 0.96 -4.92 -1.28
C ALA A 155 2.08 -5.84 -1.77
N PHE A 156 2.21 -6.04 -3.09
CA PHE A 156 3.25 -6.84 -3.72
C PHE A 156 4.64 -6.27 -3.45
N ILE A 157 4.82 -4.95 -3.65
CA ILE A 157 6.08 -4.26 -3.37
C ILE A 157 6.42 -4.34 -1.89
N LEU A 158 5.46 -4.04 -1.01
CA LEU A 158 5.67 -4.10 0.44
C LEU A 158 6.11 -5.49 0.88
N LEU A 159 5.40 -6.53 0.42
CA LEU A 159 5.69 -7.89 0.79
C LEU A 159 7.03 -8.35 0.24
N THR A 160 7.35 -7.97 -1.00
CA THR A 160 8.67 -8.20 -1.59
C THR A 160 9.74 -7.64 -0.68
N ILE A 161 9.66 -6.37 -0.28
CA ILE A 161 10.69 -5.75 0.54
C ILE A 161 10.79 -6.40 1.93
N VAL A 162 9.66 -6.62 2.61
CA VAL A 162 9.63 -7.22 3.95
C VAL A 162 10.22 -8.63 3.94
N PHE A 163 9.78 -9.48 3.00
CA PHE A 163 10.30 -10.83 2.89
C PHE A 163 11.76 -10.86 2.47
N SER A 164 12.22 -9.88 1.69
CA SER A 164 13.64 -9.77 1.30
C SER A 164 14.53 -9.46 2.48
N ILE A 165 14.08 -8.57 3.37
CA ILE A 165 14.81 -8.26 4.60
C ILE A 165 14.92 -9.49 5.49
N ILE A 166 13.81 -10.22 5.66
CA ILE A 166 13.78 -11.44 6.46
C ILE A 166 14.72 -12.49 5.86
N LEU A 167 14.60 -12.74 4.55
CA LEU A 167 15.42 -13.71 3.84
C LEU A 167 16.91 -13.34 3.88
N PHE A 168 17.25 -12.06 3.70
CA PHE A 168 18.62 -11.57 3.81
C PHE A 168 19.21 -11.85 5.20
N HIS A 169 18.46 -11.57 6.27
CA HIS A 169 18.95 -11.83 7.64
C HIS A 169 19.01 -13.32 7.99
N ILE A 170 18.15 -14.16 7.40
CA ILE A 170 18.23 -15.63 7.55
C ILE A 170 19.50 -16.17 6.88
N GLU A 171 19.88 -15.61 5.74
CA GLU A 171 21.03 -16.06 4.96
C GLU A 171 22.34 -15.33 5.31
N GLU A 172 22.27 -14.30 6.15
CA GLU A 172 23.45 -13.54 6.57
C GLU A 172 24.45 -14.46 7.29
N GLY A 173 25.66 -14.58 6.72
CA GLY A 173 26.72 -15.43 7.27
C GLY A 173 26.63 -16.92 6.91
N VAL A 174 25.69 -17.33 6.05
CA VAL A 174 25.57 -18.72 5.59
C VAL A 174 26.62 -19.02 4.49
N PRO A 175 27.51 -20.02 4.66
CA PRO A 175 28.48 -20.38 3.64
C PRO A 175 27.82 -20.85 2.34
N GLY A 176 28.28 -20.34 1.19
CA GLY A 176 27.78 -20.75 -0.12
C GLY A 176 26.44 -20.13 -0.55
N THR A 177 25.89 -19.19 0.22
CA THR A 177 24.67 -18.46 -0.19
C THR A 177 24.93 -17.52 -1.38
N GLN A 178 23.96 -17.46 -2.28
CA GLN A 178 23.94 -16.51 -3.39
C GLN A 178 23.33 -15.17 -2.97
N ILE A 179 22.70 -15.10 -1.79
CA ILE A 179 22.07 -13.90 -1.25
C ILE A 179 23.12 -13.11 -0.48
N ARG A 180 23.86 -12.24 -1.18
CA ARG A 180 24.97 -11.45 -0.62
C ARG A 180 24.54 -10.04 -0.25
N THR A 181 23.55 -9.52 -0.95
CA THR A 181 22.99 -8.19 -0.74
C THR A 181 21.48 -8.27 -0.54
N ILE A 182 20.89 -7.20 0.01
CA ILE A 182 19.43 -7.07 0.10
C ILE A 182 18.79 -7.10 -1.30
N GLN A 183 19.51 -6.64 -2.33
CA GLN A 183 19.04 -6.66 -3.71
C GLN A 183 18.94 -8.09 -4.27
N ASP A 184 19.90 -8.95 -3.92
CA ASP A 184 19.85 -10.37 -4.28
C ASP A 184 18.66 -11.05 -3.59
N ALA A 185 18.41 -10.72 -2.32
CA ALA A 185 17.23 -11.19 -1.60
C ALA A 185 15.93 -10.69 -2.23
N MET A 186 15.88 -9.42 -2.67
CA MET A 186 14.75 -8.83 -3.40
C MET A 186 14.48 -9.50 -4.71
N TRP A 187 15.52 -9.78 -5.49
CA TRP A 187 15.39 -10.53 -6.73
C TRP A 187 14.83 -11.93 -6.46
N SER A 188 15.38 -12.62 -5.45
CA SER A 188 14.94 -13.96 -5.03
C SER A 188 13.45 -13.96 -4.67
N VAL A 189 13.03 -13.07 -3.77
CA VAL A 189 11.66 -12.96 -3.28
C VAL A 189 10.71 -12.49 -4.38
N MET A 190 11.09 -11.51 -5.20
CA MET A 190 10.26 -11.04 -6.30
C MET A 190 10.00 -12.15 -7.31
N SER A 191 11.04 -12.90 -7.69
CA SER A 191 10.92 -14.04 -8.61
C SER A 191 10.07 -15.19 -8.04
N ALA A 192 10.09 -15.38 -6.71
CA ALA A 192 9.24 -16.36 -6.02
C ALA A 192 7.78 -15.89 -5.93
N LEU A 193 7.53 -14.62 -5.59
CA LEU A 193 6.18 -14.05 -5.52
C LEU A 193 5.51 -13.99 -6.89
N SER A 194 6.26 -13.78 -7.96
CA SER A 194 5.75 -13.80 -9.34
C SER A 194 5.70 -15.20 -9.96
N SER A 195 6.08 -16.24 -9.21
CA SER A 195 6.20 -17.63 -9.68
C SER A 195 7.10 -17.83 -10.92
N VAL A 196 8.06 -16.94 -11.15
CA VAL A 196 8.99 -17.04 -12.31
C VAL A 196 10.18 -17.93 -11.97
N GLY A 197 10.79 -17.73 -10.80
CA GLY A 197 11.84 -18.61 -10.26
C GLY A 197 13.11 -18.74 -11.12
N PHE A 198 13.79 -17.62 -11.42
CA PHE A 198 14.95 -17.57 -12.34
C PHE A 198 16.20 -18.39 -11.96
N GLY A 199 16.28 -19.03 -10.79
CA GLY A 199 17.38 -19.97 -10.52
C GLY A 199 18.67 -19.40 -9.93
N ASN A 200 18.87 -18.08 -10.01
CA ASN A 200 20.18 -17.45 -9.92
C ASN A 200 20.52 -16.80 -8.57
N ALA A 201 19.53 -16.63 -7.70
CA ALA A 201 19.74 -16.21 -6.30
C ALA A 201 18.79 -17.02 -5.42
N PHE A 202 19.30 -18.07 -4.80
CA PHE A 202 18.52 -18.88 -3.86
C PHE A 202 19.22 -19.00 -2.50
N PRO A 203 18.44 -19.11 -1.41
CA PRO A 203 18.97 -19.38 -0.09
C PRO A 203 19.67 -20.73 -0.06
N ALA A 204 20.84 -20.79 0.56
CA ALA A 204 21.56 -22.03 0.78
C ALA A 204 21.02 -22.78 2.00
N SER A 205 20.60 -22.06 3.04
CA SER A 205 20.16 -22.66 4.31
C SER A 205 18.81 -23.37 4.19
N PHE A 206 18.59 -24.37 5.05
CA PHE A 206 17.30 -25.06 5.15
C PHE A 206 16.17 -24.10 5.54
N VAL A 207 16.43 -23.22 6.52
CA VAL A 207 15.44 -22.23 7.00
C VAL A 207 15.09 -21.23 5.91
N GLY A 208 16.09 -20.75 5.16
CA GLY A 208 15.88 -19.84 4.03
C GLY A 208 15.07 -20.50 2.92
N LYS A 209 15.33 -21.76 2.60
CA LYS A 209 14.53 -22.53 1.63
C LYS A 209 13.09 -22.73 2.07
N LEU A 210 12.87 -23.05 3.34
CA LEU A 210 11.52 -23.20 3.91
C LEU A 210 10.75 -21.87 3.87
N PHE A 211 11.42 -20.77 4.23
CA PHE A 211 10.86 -19.44 4.14
C PHE A 211 10.53 -19.06 2.70
N LEU A 212 11.45 -19.28 1.75
CA LEU A 212 11.18 -18.98 0.34
C LEU A 212 10.06 -19.85 -0.24
N GLY A 213 9.92 -21.11 0.21
CA GLY A 213 8.77 -21.96 -0.12
C GLY A 213 7.45 -21.37 0.38
N PHE A 214 7.42 -20.82 1.60
CA PHE A 214 6.26 -20.08 2.09
C PHE A 214 5.96 -18.85 1.23
N VAL A 215 6.99 -18.09 0.84
CA VAL A 215 6.85 -16.93 -0.06
C VAL A 215 6.23 -17.33 -1.41
N MET A 216 6.61 -18.49 -1.98
CA MET A 216 6.01 -19.00 -3.22
C MET A 216 4.51 -19.27 -3.08
N ILE A 217 4.06 -19.87 -1.96
CA ILE A 217 2.63 -20.11 -1.69
C ILE A 217 1.87 -18.79 -1.66
N VAL A 218 2.42 -17.77 -0.98
CA VAL A 218 1.83 -16.43 -0.96
C VAL A 218 1.79 -15.82 -2.36
N GLY A 219 2.84 -16.04 -3.17
CA GLY A 219 2.93 -15.63 -4.56
C GLY A 219 1.78 -16.13 -5.43
N VAL A 220 1.40 -17.40 -5.29
CA VAL A 220 0.25 -17.99 -6.02
C VAL A 220 -1.06 -17.24 -5.71
N GLY A 221 -1.26 -16.83 -4.44
CA GLY A 221 -2.41 -16.03 -4.05
C GLY A 221 -2.42 -14.64 -4.71
N PHE A 222 -1.24 -14.00 -4.78
CA PHE A 222 -1.08 -12.74 -5.50
C PHE A 222 -1.36 -12.90 -7.00
N LEU A 223 -0.80 -13.93 -7.65
CA LEU A 223 -1.02 -14.18 -9.07
C LEU A 223 -2.50 -14.39 -9.37
N SER A 224 -3.19 -15.13 -8.50
CA SER A 224 -4.64 -15.37 -8.59
C SER A 224 -5.44 -14.07 -8.53
N PHE A 225 -5.10 -13.17 -7.60
CA PHE A 225 -5.74 -11.86 -7.51
C PHE A 225 -5.51 -10.99 -8.77
N ALA A 226 -4.29 -11.01 -9.31
CA ALA A 226 -3.94 -10.28 -10.53
C ALA A 226 -4.74 -10.79 -11.74
N ILE A 227 -4.78 -12.11 -11.93
CA ILE A 227 -5.53 -12.76 -13.02
C ILE A 227 -7.02 -12.47 -12.89
N LEU A 228 -7.60 -12.57 -11.69
CA LEU A 228 -9.01 -12.26 -11.45
C LEU A 228 -9.36 -10.80 -11.78
N THR A 229 -8.46 -9.88 -11.41
CA THR A 229 -8.67 -8.45 -11.67
C THR A 229 -8.56 -8.14 -13.15
N LEU A 230 -7.52 -8.66 -13.84
CA LEU A 230 -7.37 -8.51 -15.28
C LEU A 230 -8.51 -9.17 -16.05
N GLY A 231 -8.92 -10.38 -15.66
CA GLY A 231 -10.03 -11.09 -16.28
C GLY A 231 -11.34 -10.29 -16.21
N ARG A 232 -11.64 -9.70 -15.05
CA ARG A 232 -12.81 -8.81 -14.90
C ARG A 232 -12.68 -7.53 -15.74
N PHE A 233 -11.47 -6.99 -15.90
CA PHE A 233 -11.23 -5.83 -16.76
C PHE A 233 -11.54 -6.16 -18.23
N PHE A 234 -11.03 -7.28 -18.74
CA PHE A 234 -11.32 -7.74 -20.10
C PHE A 234 -12.81 -8.06 -20.29
N GLN A 235 -13.45 -8.68 -19.30
CA GLN A 235 -14.90 -8.92 -19.35
C GLN A 235 -15.69 -7.62 -19.46
N MET A 236 -15.33 -6.58 -18.70
CA MET A 236 -15.97 -5.27 -18.84
C MET A 236 -15.65 -4.59 -20.17
N LEU A 237 -14.46 -4.78 -20.73
CA LEU A 237 -14.07 -4.17 -22.00
C LEU A 237 -14.82 -4.78 -23.19
N ILE A 238 -14.98 -6.12 -23.17
CA ILE A 238 -15.58 -6.88 -24.27
C ILE A 238 -17.10 -6.93 -24.14
N PHE A 239 -17.62 -7.20 -22.94
CA PHE A 239 -19.04 -7.47 -22.70
C PHE A 239 -19.73 -6.38 -21.88
N GLY A 240 -19.08 -5.24 -21.64
CA GLY A 240 -19.58 -4.19 -20.76
C GLY A 240 -20.91 -3.59 -21.20
N GLU A 241 -21.12 -3.42 -22.50
CA GLU A 241 -22.37 -2.88 -23.05
C GLU A 241 -23.53 -3.88 -22.99
N GLU A 242 -23.29 -5.14 -23.34
CA GLU A 242 -24.30 -6.22 -23.24
C GLU A 242 -24.75 -6.42 -21.78
N ILE A 243 -23.79 -6.52 -20.85
CA ILE A 243 -24.10 -6.65 -19.42
C ILE A 243 -24.87 -5.42 -18.91
N ALA A 244 -24.57 -4.23 -19.42
CA ALA A 244 -25.31 -3.02 -19.03
C ALA A 244 -26.76 -3.04 -19.55
N GLN A 245 -26.98 -3.47 -20.80
CA GLN A 245 -28.30 -3.60 -21.41
C GLN A 245 -29.17 -4.64 -20.69
N GLU A 246 -28.66 -5.86 -20.46
CA GLU A 246 -29.38 -6.91 -19.72
C GLU A 246 -29.77 -6.45 -18.31
N LEU A 247 -28.88 -5.71 -17.63
CA LEU A 247 -29.13 -5.21 -16.29
C LEU A 247 -30.22 -4.12 -16.27
N GLU A 248 -30.30 -3.29 -17.30
CA GLU A 248 -31.41 -2.35 -17.47
C GLU A 248 -32.73 -3.05 -17.77
N GLU A 249 -32.72 -4.04 -18.65
CA GLU A 249 -33.90 -4.83 -18.99
C GLU A 249 -34.47 -5.53 -17.75
N PHE A 250 -33.62 -6.17 -16.97
CA PHE A 250 -33.99 -6.83 -15.72
C PHE A 250 -34.56 -5.83 -14.70
N LYS A 251 -33.94 -4.66 -14.52
CA LYS A 251 -34.47 -3.60 -13.64
C LYS A 251 -35.83 -3.10 -14.11
N SER A 252 -36.01 -2.93 -15.42
CA SER A 252 -37.28 -2.51 -16.00
C SER A 252 -38.38 -3.55 -15.75
N SER A 253 -38.05 -4.83 -15.86
CA SER A 253 -38.96 -5.95 -15.60
C SER A 253 -39.35 -6.02 -14.13
N LYS A 254 -38.38 -5.89 -13.21
CA LYS A 254 -38.63 -5.87 -11.76
C LYS A 254 -39.50 -4.68 -11.33
N ARG A 255 -39.30 -3.51 -11.93
CA ARG A 255 -40.16 -2.32 -11.72
C ARG A 255 -41.59 -2.56 -12.21
N ARG A 256 -41.75 -3.17 -13.39
CA ARG A 256 -43.07 -3.53 -13.94
C ARG A 256 -43.80 -4.53 -13.02
N PHE A 257 -43.12 -5.58 -12.57
CA PHE A 257 -43.67 -6.54 -11.61
C PHE A 257 -44.09 -5.88 -10.30
N ALA A 258 -43.23 -5.05 -9.70
CA ALA A 258 -43.54 -4.35 -8.46
C ALA A 258 -44.76 -3.42 -8.60
N LYS A 259 -44.91 -2.75 -9.76
CA LYS A 259 -46.05 -1.87 -10.03
C LYS A 259 -47.35 -2.66 -10.20
N LYS A 260 -47.30 -3.78 -10.93
CA LYS A 260 -48.44 -4.70 -11.12
C LYS A 260 -48.89 -5.32 -9.80
N HIS A 261 -47.94 -5.76 -8.96
CA HIS A 261 -48.24 -6.34 -7.65
C HIS A 261 -48.85 -5.32 -6.68
N ARG A 262 -48.44 -4.05 -6.77
CA ARG A 262 -49.04 -2.96 -5.98
C ARG A 262 -50.49 -2.70 -6.39
N HIS A 263 -50.77 -2.72 -7.69
CA HIS A 263 -52.12 -2.53 -8.24
C HIS A 263 -53.09 -3.64 -7.80
N LEU A 264 -52.63 -4.89 -7.76
CA LEU A 264 -53.44 -6.05 -7.32
C LEU A 264 -53.79 -5.99 -5.82
N LEU A 265 -52.86 -5.51 -4.98
CA LEU A 265 -53.09 -5.33 -3.54
C LEU A 265 -54.07 -4.17 -3.24
N GLU A 266 -54.13 -3.17 -4.11
CA GLU A 266 -55.11 -2.07 -4.01
C GLU A 266 -56.51 -2.54 -4.44
N GLU A 267 -56.61 -3.36 -5.50
CA GLU A 267 -57.88 -3.96 -5.94
C GLU A 267 -58.47 -4.94 -4.90
N GLU A 268 -57.65 -5.73 -4.21
CA GLU A 268 -58.12 -6.61 -3.12
C GLU A 268 -58.60 -5.84 -1.88
N LYS A 269 -58.09 -4.63 -1.62
CA LYS A 269 -58.56 -3.80 -0.50
C LYS A 269 -59.90 -3.10 -0.76
N HIS A 270 -60.31 -3.03 -2.01
CA HIS A 270 -61.57 -2.40 -2.44
C HIS A 270 -62.70 -3.42 -2.72
N ARG A 271 -62.43 -4.72 -2.55
CA ARG A 271 -63.44 -5.78 -2.46
C ARG A 271 -63.71 -6.14 -1.01
#